data_AF-A0A961GWW0-F1
#
_entry.id   AF-A0A961GWW0-F1
#
_cell.length_a   1.000
_cell.length_b   1.000
_cell.length_c   1.000
_cell.angle_alpha   90.00
_cell.angle_beta   90.00
_cell.angle_gamma   90.00
#
_symmetry.space_group_name_H-M   'P 1'
#
loop_
_entity.id
_entity.type
_entity.pdbx_description
1 polymer ?
#
loop_
_entity_poly.entity_id
_entity_poly.type
_entity_poly.pdbx_seq_one_letter_code
_entity_poly.pdbx_strand_id
1 'polypeptide(L)'
;MRAFGFLSFGHYGNFPGSRTRTSGEMLHQHIELAEGADEIGVNGAYLRVHHFARQAASPIPLLTAMAARTRRIEVGTGVIDMRYEKHVL
;
A
#
# COMPACT_ATOMS: atom_id res chain seq x y z
N MET A 1 -18.96 -1.35 -15.70
CA MET A 1 -17.57 -0.91 -15.93
C MET A 1 -16.63 -2.02 -15.51
N ARG A 2 -15.46 -2.15 -16.14
CA ARG A 2 -14.40 -3.07 -15.71
C ARG A 2 -13.30 -2.24 -15.04
N ALA A 3 -12.79 -2.70 -13.90
CA ALA A 3 -11.69 -2.06 -13.17
C ALA A 3 -10.57 -3.08 -12.95
N PHE A 4 -9.33 -2.60 -13.02
CA PHE A 4 -8.12 -3.39 -12.74
C PHE A 4 -7.25 -2.62 -11.74
N GLY A 5 -6.68 -3.36 -10.79
CA GLY A 5 -5.89 -2.81 -9.71
C GLY A 5 -5.05 -3.88 -9.02
N PHE A 6 -4.24 -3.46 -8.05
CA PHE A 6 -3.44 -4.37 -7.24
C PHE A 6 -3.73 -4.22 -5.75
N LEU A 7 -3.51 -5.30 -5.02
CA LEU A 7 -3.46 -5.34 -3.57
C LEU A 7 -2.05 -5.75 -3.14
N SER A 8 -1.40 -4.92 -2.33
CA SER A 8 -0.10 -5.24 -1.76
C SER A 8 -0.19 -5.47 -0.25
N PHE A 9 0.61 -6.44 0.22
CA PHE A 9 0.77 -6.78 1.63
C PHE A 9 2.00 -6.14 2.26
N GLY A 10 2.89 -5.57 1.44
CA GLY A 10 4.13 -4.93 1.90
C GLY A 10 5.01 -5.82 2.77
N HIS A 11 5.17 -7.08 2.39
CA HIS A 11 6.12 -7.97 3.04
C HIS A 11 7.55 -7.43 2.87
N TYR A 12 8.29 -7.40 3.97
CA TYR A 12 9.72 -7.11 3.94
C TYR A 12 10.49 -8.00 4.92
N GLY A 13 11.80 -8.12 4.70
CA GLY A 13 12.70 -8.78 5.62
C GLY A 13 13.73 -9.67 4.95
N ASN A 14 14.63 -10.19 5.77
CA ASN A 14 15.73 -11.05 5.33
C ASN A 14 15.33 -12.53 5.36
N PHE A 15 14.51 -12.95 4.40
CA PHE A 15 14.19 -14.37 4.15
C PHE A 15 14.47 -14.74 2.68
N PRO A 16 14.71 -16.03 2.37
CA PRO A 16 15.01 -16.46 1.01
C PRO A 16 13.93 -16.00 0.01
N GLY A 17 14.36 -15.41 -1.11
CA GLY A 17 13.47 -14.87 -2.14
C GLY A 17 12.97 -13.44 -1.91
N SER A 18 13.18 -12.86 -0.72
CA SER A 18 12.81 -11.47 -0.48
C SER A 18 13.68 -10.49 -1.27
N ARG A 19 13.03 -9.62 -2.04
CA ARG A 19 13.65 -8.48 -2.75
C ARG A 19 13.53 -7.15 -1.99
N THR A 20 12.83 -7.15 -0.86
CA THR A 20 12.56 -5.96 -0.05
C THR A 20 13.03 -6.26 1.37
N ARG A 21 14.20 -5.75 1.75
CA ARG A 21 14.92 -6.18 2.96
C ARG A 21 14.54 -5.36 4.17
N THR A 22 14.20 -4.08 3.97
CA THR A 22 13.89 -3.13 5.04
C THR A 22 12.46 -2.60 4.93
N SER A 23 11.95 -2.05 6.04
CA SER A 23 10.68 -1.32 6.04
C SER A 23 10.76 -0.06 5.17
N GLY A 24 11.88 0.65 5.18
CA GLY A 24 12.08 1.85 4.35
C GLY A 24 11.96 1.54 2.86
N GLU A 25 12.64 0.50 2.38
CA GLU A 25 12.51 0.04 0.98
C GLU A 25 11.07 -0.32 0.64
N MET A 26 10.36 -1.00 1.55
CA MET A 26 8.96 -1.34 1.35
C MET A 26 8.08 -0.10 1.18
N LEU A 27 8.26 0.92 2.03
CA LEU A 27 7.51 2.17 1.94
C LEU A 27 7.77 2.89 0.61
N HIS A 28 9.03 3.02 0.21
CA HIS A 28 9.40 3.67 -1.05
C HIS A 28 8.87 2.91 -2.27
N GLN A 29 9.00 1.58 -2.30
CA GLN A 29 8.48 0.75 -3.39
C GLN A 29 6.97 0.89 -3.57
N HIS A 30 6.18 1.05 -2.50
CA HIS A 30 4.73 1.27 -2.66
C HIS A 30 4.41 2.59 -3.36
N ILE A 31 5.17 3.65 -3.04
CA ILE A 31 5.00 4.95 -3.68
C ILE A 31 5.37 4.83 -5.17
N GLU A 32 6.51 4.23 -5.48
CA GLU A 32 6.97 4.01 -6.86
C GLU A 32 5.99 3.14 -7.66
N LEU A 33 5.45 2.08 -7.06
CA LEU A 33 4.42 1.23 -7.68
C LEU A 33 3.13 2.00 -7.94
N ALA A 34 2.72 2.89 -7.03
CA ALA A 34 1.54 3.73 -7.22
C ALA A 34 1.74 4.72 -8.38
N GLU A 35 2.90 5.37 -8.45
CA GLU A 35 3.26 6.28 -9.55
C GLU A 35 3.27 5.55 -10.89
N GLY A 36 3.98 4.42 -11.00
CA GLY A 36 4.02 3.64 -12.23
C GLY A 36 2.65 3.08 -12.64
N ALA A 37 1.82 2.67 -11.68
CA ALA A 37 0.47 2.20 -11.94
C ALA A 37 -0.45 3.34 -12.43
N ASP A 38 -0.33 4.54 -11.84
CA ASP A 38 -1.05 5.74 -12.27
C ASP A 38 -0.67 6.18 -13.69
N GLU A 39 0.61 6.07 -14.04
CA GLU A 39 1.15 6.40 -15.36
C GLU A 39 0.54 5.53 -16.47
N ILE A 40 0.39 4.22 -16.21
CA ILE A 40 -0.15 3.27 -17.19
C ILE A 40 -1.69 3.12 -17.14
N GLY A 41 -2.37 3.89 -16.29
CA GLY A 41 -3.84 3.93 -16.22
C GLY A 41 -4.49 2.80 -15.41
N VAL A 42 -3.80 2.24 -14.42
CA VAL A 42 -4.41 1.34 -13.43
C VAL A 42 -5.47 2.10 -12.62
N ASN A 43 -6.58 1.43 -12.29
CA ASN A 43 -7.70 2.09 -11.61
C ASN A 43 -7.49 2.20 -10.10
N GLY A 44 -6.83 1.23 -9.46
CA GLY A 44 -6.66 1.26 -8.01
C GLY A 44 -5.41 0.56 -7.46
N ALA A 45 -4.87 1.13 -6.39
CA ALA A 45 -3.75 0.62 -5.61
C ALA A 45 -4.18 0.46 -4.14
N TYR A 46 -4.20 -0.78 -3.66
CA TYR A 46 -4.75 -1.10 -2.35
C TYR A 46 -3.69 -1.69 -1.42
N LEU A 47 -3.75 -1.31 -0.14
CA LEU A 47 -2.85 -1.81 0.91
C LEU A 47 -3.59 -2.72 1.89
N ARG A 48 -2.99 -3.87 2.21
CA ARG A 48 -3.43 -4.71 3.31
C ARG A 48 -2.80 -4.23 4.61
N VAL A 49 -3.62 -4.08 5.65
CA VAL A 49 -3.16 -3.83 7.01
C VAL A 49 -2.84 -5.15 7.71
N HIS A 50 -1.70 -5.20 8.39
CA HIS A 50 -1.32 -6.31 9.26
C HIS A 50 -0.57 -5.83 10.50
N HIS A 51 -0.94 -6.39 11.65
CA HIS A 51 -0.29 -6.14 12.93
C HIS A 51 0.61 -7.32 13.30
N PHE A 52 1.70 -7.08 14.01
CA PHE A 52 2.62 -8.14 14.50
C PHE A 52 3.28 -8.98 13.39
N ALA A 53 3.43 -8.42 12.18
CA ALA A 53 4.19 -9.00 11.08
C ALA A 53 5.08 -7.94 10.41
N ARG A 54 6.06 -8.35 9.61
CA ARG A 54 6.89 -7.44 8.80
C ARG A 54 6.12 -6.95 7.56
N GLN A 55 5.09 -6.14 7.82
CA GLN A 55 4.14 -5.55 6.88
C GLN A 55 3.68 -4.18 7.40
N ALA A 56 2.87 -3.44 6.62
CA ALA A 56 2.34 -2.15 7.04
C ALA A 56 1.19 -2.30 8.07
N ALA A 57 1.34 -1.64 9.23
CA ALA A 57 0.33 -1.65 10.30
C ALA A 57 -0.61 -0.44 10.27
N SER A 58 -0.13 0.73 9.80
CA SER A 58 -0.97 1.91 9.63
C SER A 58 -1.04 2.29 8.14
N PRO A 59 -2.21 2.20 7.51
CA PRO A 59 -2.33 2.46 6.08
C PRO A 59 -2.34 3.96 5.77
N ILE A 60 -2.92 4.80 6.64
CA ILE A 60 -3.22 6.20 6.33
C ILE A 60 -1.97 6.99 5.92
N PRO A 61 -0.83 6.96 6.64
CA PRO A 61 0.34 7.73 6.24
C PRO A 61 0.89 7.33 4.86
N LEU A 62 0.92 6.03 4.55
CA LEU A 62 1.41 5.54 3.26
C LEU A 62 0.43 5.85 2.13
N LEU A 63 -0.87 5.71 2.37
CA LEU A 63 -1.90 6.12 1.41
C LEU A 63 -1.85 7.62 1.12
N THR A 64 -1.62 8.46 2.14
CA THR A 64 -1.44 9.90 1.95
C THR A 64 -0.21 10.19 1.08
N ALA A 65 0.91 9.49 1.30
CA ALA A 65 2.10 9.65 0.47
C ALA A 65 1.86 9.22 -0.99
N MET A 66 1.16 8.09 -1.21
CA MET A 66 0.78 7.65 -2.56
C MET A 66 -0.15 8.68 -3.24
N ALA A 67 -1.21 9.12 -2.55
CA ALA A 67 -2.16 10.11 -3.07
C ALA A 67 -1.49 11.44 -3.42
N ALA A 68 -0.50 11.88 -2.65
CA ALA A 68 0.26 13.09 -2.92
C ALA A 68 1.15 12.99 -4.18
N ARG A 69 1.42 11.78 -4.65
CA ARG A 69 2.36 11.48 -5.74
C ARG A 69 1.67 11.01 -7.03
N THR A 70 0.39 10.69 -6.97
CA THR A 70 -0.41 10.24 -8.12
C THR A 70 -1.51 11.25 -8.48
N ARG A 71 -2.16 11.06 -9.64
CA ARG A 71 -3.19 11.97 -10.15
C ARG A 71 -4.54 11.33 -10.42
N ARG A 72 -4.59 10.06 -10.84
CA ARG A 72 -5.82 9.42 -11.35
C ARG A 72 -6.16 8.14 -10.61
N ILE A 73 -5.16 7.36 -10.20
CA ILE A 73 -5.35 6.09 -9.51
C ILE A 73 -6.03 6.30 -8.15
N GLU A 74 -7.01 5.46 -7.84
CA GLU A 74 -7.58 5.40 -6.49
C GLU A 74 -6.61 4.70 -5.54
N VAL A 75 -6.36 5.28 -4.37
CA VAL A 75 -5.59 4.63 -3.31
C VAL A 75 -6.50 4.28 -2.15
N GLY A 76 -6.37 3.06 -1.62
CA GLY A 76 -7.26 2.61 -0.56
C GLY A 76 -6.75 1.41 0.22
N THR A 77 -7.60 0.91 1.12
CA THR A 77 -7.29 -0.26 1.95
C THR A 77 -8.01 -1.50 1.43
N GLY A 78 -7.36 -2.66 1.49
CA GLY A 78 -7.94 -3.96 1.15
C GLY A 78 -7.48 -5.06 2.12
N VAL A 79 -7.79 -5.02 3.42
CA VAL A 79 -8.73 -4.13 4.14
C VAL A 79 -8.01 -3.42 5.31
N ILE A 80 -8.66 -2.42 5.90
CA ILE A 80 -8.41 -1.97 7.27
C ILE A 80 -9.46 -2.58 8.19
N ASP A 81 -9.05 -3.09 9.35
CA ASP A 81 -9.96 -3.72 10.29
C ASP A 81 -10.56 -2.69 11.24
N MET A 82 -11.72 -2.15 10.86
CA MET A 82 -12.40 -1.07 11.59
C MET A 82 -12.72 -1.39 13.05
N ARG A 83 -12.73 -2.67 13.46
CA ARG A 83 -12.93 -3.06 14.87
C ARG A 83 -11.82 -2.56 15.79
N TYR A 84 -10.62 -2.34 15.23
CA TYR A 84 -9.44 -1.89 15.96
C TYR A 84 -9.09 -0.42 15.69
N GLU A 85 -9.89 0.27 14.88
CA GLU A 85 -9.65 1.68 14.52
C GLU A 85 -10.57 2.62 15.31
N LYS A 86 -10.02 3.78 15.69
CA LYS A 86 -10.85 4.87 16.21
C LYS A 86 -11.61 5.51 15.05
N HIS A 87 -12.94 5.53 15.13
CA HIS A 87 -13.80 5.94 14.03
C HIS A 87 -13.72 7.44 13.69
N VAL A 88 -13.18 8.24 14.61
CA VAL A 88 -12.86 9.65 14.41
C VAL A 88 -11.42 9.83 14.88
N LEU A 89 -10.51 10.16 13.95
CA LEU A 89 -9.12 10.49 14.31
C LEU A 89 -9.12 11.75 15.17
#